data_AF-A0A662W4Q7-F1
#
_entry.id   AF-A0A662W4Q7-F1
#
_cell.length_a   1.000
_cell.length_b   1.000
_cell.length_c   1.000
_cell.angle_alpha   90.00
_cell.angle_beta   90.00
_cell.angle_gamma   90.00
#
_symmetry.space_group_name_H-M   'P 1'
#
loop_
_entity.id
_entity.type
_entity.pdbx_description
1 polymer ?
#
loop_
_entity_poly.entity_id
_entity_poly.type
_entity_poly.pdbx_seq_one_letter_code
_entity_poly.pdbx_strand_id
1 'polypeptide(L)'
;MVGAIKEVTKYSRILTPSGELSMEDILEKYVYPTVGAVLAEVYAGASGLKSPIRDPYALFYLLAKIAFAGREGTNPFTADDVITLCRASKLDINSARALIIEGKERSETEEGEEEGSRVASSKTVKLAELRSKEPVKIKSFLLSHGISPDATVKKIRNSVDAFHLLLYYASAYPAERVKAEYEALRNSHPDEAEEAVKLARIVSRMESGAEAELSRRLIQALEGWQWV
;
A
#
# COMPACT_ATOMS: atom_id res chain seq x y z
N MET A 1 13.59 3.83 17.53
CA MET A 1 13.46 5.24 17.12
C MET A 1 13.34 6.20 18.31
N VAL A 2 12.42 5.99 19.28
CA VAL A 2 12.26 6.87 20.46
C VAL A 2 13.55 7.08 21.23
N GLY A 3 14.31 6.01 21.53
CA GLY A 3 15.58 6.12 22.24
C GLY A 3 16.60 7.02 21.52
N ALA A 4 16.69 6.93 20.19
CA ALA A 4 17.57 7.77 19.40
C ALA A 4 17.13 9.25 19.40
N ILE A 5 15.83 9.51 19.29
CA ILE A 5 15.29 10.88 19.34
C ILE A 5 15.48 11.48 20.72
N LYS A 6 15.26 10.71 21.79
CA LYS A 6 15.50 11.14 23.17
C LYS A 6 16.98 11.45 23.41
N GLU A 7 17.88 10.64 22.85
CA GLU A 7 19.33 10.85 22.99
C GLU A 7 19.80 12.11 22.25
N VAL A 8 19.30 12.35 21.04
CA VAL A 8 19.66 13.50 20.19
C VAL A 8 19.03 14.79 20.69
N THR A 9 17.74 14.76 21.02
CA THR A 9 16.99 15.97 21.40
C THR A 9 17.14 16.30 22.88
N LYS A 10 17.59 15.35 23.70
CA LYS A 10 17.60 15.40 25.18
C LYS A 10 16.20 15.59 25.81
N TYR A 11 15.15 15.61 25.00
CA TYR A 11 13.76 15.68 25.46
C TYR A 11 13.18 14.28 25.61
N SER A 12 12.54 14.04 26.75
CA SER A 12 11.85 12.78 27.06
C SER A 12 10.33 12.93 27.15
N ARG A 13 9.84 14.17 27.21
CA ARG A 13 8.43 14.53 27.32
C ARG A 13 8.22 15.99 26.94
N ILE A 14 6.98 16.32 26.59
CA ILE A 14 6.51 17.71 26.39
C ILE A 14 5.38 17.98 27.39
N LEU A 15 5.46 19.09 28.12
CA LEU A 15 4.38 19.55 28.99
C LEU A 15 3.39 20.36 28.16
N THR A 16 2.11 19.99 28.20
CA THR A 16 1.02 20.71 27.53
C THR A 16 -0.02 21.18 28.55
N PRO A 17 -0.89 22.15 28.22
CA PRO A 17 -2.00 22.55 29.10
C PRO A 17 -2.94 21.37 29.46
N SER A 18 -2.99 20.33 28.63
CA SER A 18 -3.82 19.14 28.82
C SER A 18 -3.10 18.01 29.55
N GLY A 19 -1.83 18.18 29.94
CA GLY A 19 -1.01 17.17 30.61
C GLY A 19 0.32 16.88 29.92
N GLU A 20 1.06 15.89 30.43
CA GLU A 20 2.34 15.47 29.85
C GLU A 20 2.11 14.58 28.62
N LEU A 21 2.86 14.83 27.54
CA LEU A 21 2.96 13.93 26.39
C LEU A 21 4.32 13.25 26.40
N SER A 22 4.32 11.91 26.36
CA SER A 22 5.54 11.13 26.18
C SER A 22 6.09 11.28 24.76
N MET A 23 7.36 10.93 24.54
CA MET A 23 7.91 10.87 23.18
C MET A 23 7.17 9.86 22.31
N GLU A 24 6.73 8.75 22.90
CA GLU A 24 5.88 7.76 22.26
C GLU A 24 4.57 8.40 21.78
N ASP A 25 3.88 9.14 22.64
CA ASP A 25 2.64 9.85 22.27
C ASP A 25 2.87 10.83 21.12
N ILE A 26 3.97 11.59 21.16
CA ILE A 26 4.32 12.56 20.12
C ILE A 26 4.51 11.85 18.78
N LEU A 27 5.29 10.77 18.77
CA LEU A 27 5.56 10.04 17.53
C LEU A 27 4.30 9.38 16.97
N GLU A 28 3.58 8.64 17.81
CA GLU A 28 2.42 7.85 17.38
C GLU A 28 1.22 8.70 16.98
N LYS A 29 0.91 9.75 17.75
CA LYS A 29 -0.30 10.54 17.55
C LYS A 29 -0.11 11.72 16.59
N TYR A 30 1.13 12.20 16.44
CA TYR A 30 1.40 13.43 15.67
C TYR A 30 2.40 13.21 14.54
N VAL A 31 3.62 12.74 14.83
CA VAL A 31 4.69 12.72 13.82
C VAL A 31 4.40 11.72 12.70
N TYR A 32 4.21 10.43 13.00
CA TYR A 32 3.98 9.43 11.96
C TYR A 32 2.73 9.73 11.12
N PRO A 33 1.56 10.04 11.73
CA PRO A 33 0.37 10.36 10.94
C PRO A 33 0.52 11.61 10.08
N THR A 34 1.25 12.62 10.56
CA THR A 34 1.51 13.84 9.78
C THR A 34 2.40 13.54 8.58
N VAL A 35 3.47 12.75 8.77
CA VAL A 35 4.34 12.33 7.66
C VAL A 35 3.57 11.54 6.61
N GLY A 36 2.73 10.59 7.05
CA GLY A 36 1.86 9.82 6.14
C GLY A 36 0.93 10.72 5.32
N ALA A 37 0.27 11.68 5.98
CA ALA A 37 -0.63 12.64 5.31
C ALA A 37 0.11 13.55 4.31
N VAL A 38 1.28 14.09 4.69
CA VAL A 38 2.09 14.92 3.80
C VAL A 38 2.56 14.14 2.58
N LEU A 39 2.99 12.89 2.74
CA LEU A 39 3.36 12.04 1.61
C LEU A 39 2.15 11.79 0.71
N ALA A 40 0.97 11.51 1.27
CA ALA A 40 -0.25 11.36 0.48
C ALA A 40 -0.56 12.63 -0.35
N GLU A 41 -0.41 13.82 0.23
CA GLU A 41 -0.59 15.10 -0.45
C GLU A 41 0.42 15.34 -1.56
N VAL A 42 1.71 15.08 -1.31
CA VAL A 42 2.78 15.24 -2.29
C VAL A 42 2.54 14.34 -3.51
N TYR A 43 2.25 13.06 -3.29
CA TYR A 43 2.00 12.13 -4.39
C TYR A 43 0.69 12.42 -5.11
N ALA A 44 -0.34 12.90 -4.40
CA ALA A 44 -1.58 13.33 -5.01
C ALA A 44 -1.38 14.55 -5.93
N GLY A 45 -0.66 15.57 -5.46
CA GLY A 45 -0.31 16.74 -6.25
C GLY A 45 0.55 16.39 -7.46
N ALA A 46 1.57 15.56 -7.26
CA ALA A 46 2.40 15.05 -8.35
C ALA A 46 1.58 14.29 -9.40
N SER A 47 0.52 13.58 -8.98
CA SER A 47 -0.38 12.85 -9.87
C SER A 47 -1.57 13.65 -10.43
N GLY A 48 -1.69 14.94 -10.12
CA GLY A 48 -2.81 15.77 -10.60
C GLY A 48 -4.15 15.43 -9.94
N LEU A 49 -4.13 14.78 -8.78
CA LEU A 49 -5.33 14.52 -7.98
C LEU A 49 -5.81 15.81 -7.30
N LYS A 50 -7.13 15.98 -7.19
CA LYS A 50 -7.75 17.11 -6.48
C LYS A 50 -7.69 16.96 -4.96
N SER A 51 -7.52 15.74 -4.47
CA SER A 51 -7.46 15.40 -3.05
C SER A 51 -6.52 14.21 -2.83
N PRO A 52 -5.87 14.14 -1.66
CA PRO A 52 -5.00 13.01 -1.32
C PRO A 52 -5.81 11.74 -1.04
N ILE A 53 -5.09 10.61 -1.04
CA ILE A 53 -5.58 9.36 -0.45
C ILE A 53 -5.82 9.58 1.04
N ARG A 54 -6.98 9.18 1.52
CA ARG A 54 -7.40 9.34 2.93
C ARG A 54 -7.74 8.01 3.58
N ASP A 55 -8.07 6.99 2.79
CA ASP A 55 -8.33 5.66 3.32
C ASP A 55 -7.06 5.04 3.92
N PRO A 56 -7.10 4.55 5.17
CA PRO A 56 -5.95 3.93 5.82
C PRO A 56 -5.36 2.73 5.07
N TYR A 57 -6.17 1.90 4.41
CA TYR A 57 -5.66 0.75 3.65
C TYR A 57 -4.89 1.21 2.41
N ALA A 58 -5.48 2.11 1.61
CA ALA A 58 -4.83 2.69 0.45
C ALA A 58 -3.56 3.46 0.83
N LEU A 59 -3.57 4.20 1.95
CA LEU A 59 -2.42 4.95 2.42
C LEU A 59 -1.29 4.00 2.89
N PHE A 60 -1.60 2.96 3.67
CA PHE A 60 -0.62 1.95 4.04
C PHE A 60 0.05 1.36 2.80
N TYR A 61 -0.77 0.96 1.82
CA TYR A 61 -0.29 0.32 0.60
C TYR A 61 0.58 1.26 -0.24
N LEU A 62 0.18 2.53 -0.37
CA LEU A 62 0.97 3.56 -1.03
C LEU A 62 2.33 3.75 -0.34
N LEU A 63 2.33 3.94 0.99
CA LEU A 63 3.55 4.17 1.76
C LEU A 63 4.51 2.98 1.65
N ALA A 64 3.99 1.75 1.69
CA ALA A 64 4.79 0.54 1.50
C ALA A 64 5.44 0.51 0.11
N LYS A 65 4.70 0.85 -0.95
CA LYS A 65 5.25 0.91 -2.30
C LYS A 65 6.34 1.95 -2.48
N ILE A 66 6.23 3.09 -1.80
CA ILE A 66 7.23 4.16 -1.88
C ILE A 66 8.48 3.79 -1.07
N ALA A 67 8.30 3.45 0.21
CA ALA A 67 9.41 3.26 1.13
C ALA A 67 10.26 2.03 0.78
N PHE A 68 9.62 1.00 0.21
CA PHE A 68 10.28 -0.27 -0.10
C PHE A 68 10.25 -0.56 -1.59
N ALA A 69 10.28 0.47 -2.45
CA ALA A 69 10.33 0.31 -3.90
C ALA A 69 11.51 -0.58 -4.33
N GLY A 70 11.27 -1.46 -5.28
CA GLY A 70 12.25 -2.37 -5.88
C GLY A 70 11.97 -2.60 -7.36
N ARG A 71 12.89 -3.29 -8.05
CA ARG A 71 12.87 -3.42 -9.53
C ARG A 71 11.62 -4.11 -10.08
N GLU A 72 11.05 -5.07 -9.34
CA GLU A 72 9.88 -5.86 -9.77
C GLU A 72 8.65 -5.64 -8.89
N GLY A 73 8.62 -4.55 -8.11
CA GLY A 73 7.64 -4.28 -7.05
C GLY A 73 8.34 -4.05 -5.72
N THR A 74 7.66 -4.27 -4.60
CA THR A 74 8.18 -3.91 -3.28
C THR A 74 9.21 -4.92 -2.75
N ASN A 75 10.33 -4.45 -2.21
CA ASN A 75 11.29 -5.30 -1.48
C ASN A 75 10.67 -5.80 -0.16
N PRO A 76 11.08 -6.96 0.37
CA PRO A 76 10.66 -7.40 1.70
C PRO A 76 11.04 -6.38 2.78
N PHE A 77 10.20 -6.26 3.81
CA PHE A 77 10.40 -5.36 4.95
C PHE A 77 10.11 -6.09 6.26
N THR A 78 10.46 -5.50 7.40
CA THR A 78 10.37 -6.13 8.72
C THR A 78 9.00 -5.92 9.37
N ALA A 79 8.72 -6.66 10.45
CA ALA A 79 7.53 -6.42 11.27
C ALA A 79 7.51 -5.01 11.90
N ASP A 80 8.67 -4.45 12.26
CA ASP A 80 8.75 -3.08 12.79
C ASP A 80 8.41 -2.02 11.73
N ASP A 81 8.75 -2.30 10.47
CA ASP A 81 8.33 -1.48 9.34
C ASP A 81 6.81 -1.50 9.17
N VAL A 82 6.16 -2.65 9.35
CA VAL A 82 4.68 -2.76 9.35
C VAL A 82 4.09 -1.86 10.43
N ILE A 83 4.62 -1.89 11.65
CA ILE A 83 4.14 -1.04 12.75
C ILE A 83 4.29 0.44 12.40
N THR A 84 5.41 0.83 11.79
CA THR A 84 5.66 2.20 11.36
C THR A 84 4.67 2.64 10.27
N LEU A 85 4.44 1.79 9.27
CA LEU A 85 3.45 2.02 8.22
C LEU A 85 2.02 2.11 8.78
N CYS A 86 1.66 1.26 9.75
CA CYS A 86 0.36 1.30 10.44
C CYS A 86 0.15 2.65 11.14
N ARG A 87 1.14 3.11 11.91
CA ARG A 87 1.09 4.43 12.57
C ARG A 87 0.97 5.57 11.57
N ALA A 88 1.73 5.52 10.48
CA ALA A 88 1.71 6.57 9.46
C ALA A 88 0.40 6.62 8.67
N SER A 89 -0.20 5.46 8.40
CA SER A 89 -1.48 5.34 7.69
C SER A 89 -2.71 5.42 8.60
N LYS A 90 -2.52 5.38 9.91
CA LYS A 90 -3.58 5.17 10.93
C LYS A 90 -4.35 3.85 10.74
N LEU A 91 -3.75 2.87 10.06
CA LEU A 91 -4.31 1.53 9.92
C LEU A 91 -3.97 0.70 11.16
N ASP A 92 -4.91 -0.06 11.70
CA ASP A 92 -4.62 -0.98 12.79
C ASP A 92 -3.84 -2.20 12.29
N ILE A 93 -3.05 -2.79 13.20
CA ILE A 93 -2.15 -3.90 12.86
C ILE A 93 -2.88 -5.15 12.39
N ASN A 94 -4.12 -5.40 12.84
CA ASN A 94 -4.87 -6.58 12.43
C ASN A 94 -5.39 -6.41 11.01
N SER A 95 -5.85 -5.21 10.67
CA SER A 95 -6.24 -4.84 9.30
C SER A 95 -5.07 -4.88 8.33
N ALA A 96 -3.88 -4.46 8.76
CA ALA A 96 -2.67 -4.51 7.92
C ALA A 96 -2.31 -5.94 7.47
N ARG A 97 -2.73 -6.98 8.22
CA ARG A 97 -2.52 -8.39 7.83
C ARG A 97 -3.18 -8.76 6.50
N ALA A 98 -4.23 -8.04 6.09
CA ALA A 98 -4.85 -8.24 4.79
C ALA A 98 -3.96 -7.75 3.62
N LEU A 99 -2.96 -6.91 3.90
CA LEU A 99 -2.11 -6.26 2.91
C LEU A 99 -0.70 -6.85 2.84
N ILE A 100 -0.37 -7.83 3.69
CA ILE A 100 0.96 -8.42 3.77
C ILE A 100 0.92 -9.94 3.70
N ILE A 101 2.02 -10.51 3.21
CA ILE A 101 2.28 -11.94 3.16
C ILE A 101 3.49 -12.20 4.05
N GLU A 102 3.31 -13.01 5.09
CA GLU A 102 4.40 -13.41 5.97
C GLU A 102 5.43 -14.24 5.19
N GLY A 103 6.70 -13.84 5.26
CA GLY A 103 7.80 -14.64 4.73
C GLY A 103 8.02 -15.87 5.61
N LYS A 104 8.47 -16.98 5.00
CA LYS A 104 9.05 -18.06 5.78
C LYS A 104 10.32 -17.56 6.45
N GLU A 105 10.53 -17.93 7.71
CA GLU A 105 11.83 -17.74 8.38
C GLU A 105 12.92 -18.30 7.45
N ARG A 106 13.94 -17.49 7.13
CA ARG A 106 15.16 -18.02 6.52
C ARG A 106 15.79 -18.91 7.58
N SER A 107 15.66 -20.23 7.44
CA SER A 107 16.54 -21.16 8.14
C SER A 107 17.96 -20.92 7.62
N GLU A 108 18.92 -20.82 8.54
CA GLU A 108 20.36 -20.63 8.29
C GLU A 108 21.00 -21.83 7.55
N THR A 109 20.57 -22.12 6.31
CA THR A 109 21.15 -23.18 5.49
C THR A 109 21.19 -22.79 4.01
N GLU A 110 21.69 -21.59 3.71
CA GLU A 110 22.38 -21.35 2.43
C GLU A 110 23.72 -20.66 2.76
N GLU A 111 24.77 -21.41 2.48
CA GLU A 111 26.17 -21.16 2.85
C GLU A 111 26.69 -19.84 2.25
N GLY A 112 27.30 -19.03 3.11
CA GLY A 112 27.99 -17.80 2.78
C GLY A 112 28.64 -17.25 4.04
N GLU A 113 29.84 -17.71 4.33
CA GLU A 113 30.68 -17.25 5.44
C GLU A 113 30.98 -15.74 5.30
N GLU A 114 30.38 -14.90 6.16
CA GLU A 114 31.01 -13.66 6.59
C GLU A 114 30.80 -13.51 8.11
N GLU A 115 31.91 -13.52 8.85
CA GLU A 115 31.99 -13.14 10.25
C GLU A 115 31.56 -11.67 10.42
N GLY A 116 30.32 -11.45 10.82
CA GLY A 116 29.85 -10.11 11.14
C GLY A 116 28.44 -10.10 11.71
N SER A 117 28.34 -10.07 13.04
CA SER A 117 27.10 -9.85 13.82
C SER A 117 25.92 -10.77 13.48
N ARG A 118 25.62 -11.70 14.40
CA ARG A 118 24.32 -12.40 14.47
C ARG A 118 23.19 -11.38 14.64
N VAL A 119 22.69 -10.84 13.53
CA VAL A 119 21.42 -10.11 13.50
C VAL A 119 20.34 -11.18 13.65
N ALA A 120 19.58 -11.12 14.75
CA ALA A 120 18.41 -11.96 14.94
C ALA A 120 17.60 -11.98 13.64
N SER A 121 17.23 -13.17 13.14
CA SER A 121 16.48 -13.30 11.89
C SER A 121 15.13 -12.59 12.04
N SER A 122 15.08 -11.30 11.71
CA SER A 122 13.85 -10.54 11.75
C SER A 122 12.89 -11.16 10.74
N LYS A 123 11.71 -11.58 11.21
CA LYS A 123 10.65 -12.06 10.32
C LYS A 123 10.38 -10.99 9.28
N THR A 124 10.67 -11.32 8.02
CA THR A 124 10.41 -10.43 6.89
C THR A 124 9.00 -10.70 6.37
N VAL A 125 8.35 -9.65 5.90
CA VAL A 125 7.05 -9.68 5.25
C VAL A 125 7.17 -9.10 3.85
N LYS A 126 6.22 -9.45 2.99
CA LYS A 126 6.08 -8.90 1.65
C LYS A 126 4.74 -8.18 1.53
N LEU A 127 4.68 -7.15 0.70
CA LEU A 127 3.40 -6.55 0.33
C LEU A 127 2.59 -7.55 -0.51
N ALA A 128 1.31 -7.72 -0.20
CA ALA A 128 0.38 -8.50 -1.01
C ALA A 128 0.03 -7.70 -2.28
N GLU A 129 0.89 -7.78 -3.30
CA GLU A 129 0.76 -7.01 -4.54
C GLU A 129 0.73 -7.89 -5.79
N LEU A 130 0.16 -7.38 -6.87
CA LEU A 130 0.18 -8.06 -8.17
C LEU A 130 1.59 -7.99 -8.78
N ARG A 131 2.21 -9.16 -8.97
CA ARG A 131 3.52 -9.31 -9.62
C ARG A 131 3.44 -9.74 -11.09
N SER A 132 2.24 -9.96 -11.61
CA SER A 132 2.01 -10.36 -13.00
C SER A 132 0.96 -9.48 -13.66
N LYS A 133 1.08 -9.34 -14.98
CA LYS A 133 0.13 -8.66 -15.85
C LYS A 133 -0.85 -9.61 -16.52
N GLU A 134 -0.67 -10.92 -16.34
CA GLU A 134 -1.48 -11.95 -16.99
C GLU A 134 -2.83 -12.10 -16.24
N PRO A 135 -3.98 -11.99 -16.93
CA PRO A 135 -5.29 -12.06 -16.29
C PRO A 135 -5.49 -13.30 -15.42
N VAL A 136 -4.99 -14.45 -15.88
CA VAL A 136 -5.13 -15.74 -15.16
C VAL A 136 -4.39 -15.70 -13.83
N LYS A 137 -3.16 -15.16 -13.78
CA LYS A 137 -2.38 -15.06 -12.54
C LYS A 137 -2.99 -14.05 -11.57
N ILE A 138 -3.48 -12.92 -12.07
CA ILE A 138 -4.16 -11.91 -11.25
C ILE A 138 -5.47 -12.49 -10.67
N LYS A 139 -6.25 -13.22 -11.48
CA LYS A 139 -7.47 -13.89 -11.02
C LYS A 139 -7.18 -14.88 -9.90
N SER A 140 -6.14 -15.71 -10.04
CA SER A 140 -5.72 -16.65 -8.99
C SER A 140 -5.32 -15.93 -7.70
N PHE A 141 -4.61 -14.81 -7.80
CA PHE A 141 -4.27 -13.97 -6.65
C PHE A 141 -5.51 -13.41 -5.97
N LEU A 142 -6.47 -12.86 -6.73
CA LEU A 142 -7.71 -12.33 -6.16
C LEU A 142 -8.51 -13.41 -5.44
N LEU A 143 -8.62 -14.60 -6.05
CA LEU A 143 -9.31 -15.74 -5.44
C LEU A 143 -8.63 -16.20 -4.15
N SER A 144 -7.30 -16.24 -4.09
CA SER A 144 -6.59 -16.59 -2.84
C SER A 144 -6.79 -15.55 -1.74
N HIS A 145 -7.18 -14.33 -2.08
CA HIS A 145 -7.55 -13.27 -1.15
C HIS A 145 -9.06 -13.15 -0.91
N GLY A 146 -9.87 -14.09 -1.44
CA GLY A 146 -11.32 -14.15 -1.23
C GLY A 146 -12.14 -13.24 -2.15
N ILE A 147 -11.52 -12.66 -3.17
CA ILE A 147 -12.17 -11.79 -4.15
C ILE A 147 -12.43 -12.60 -5.42
N SER A 148 -13.70 -12.73 -5.81
CA SER A 148 -14.09 -13.40 -7.05
C SER A 148 -14.44 -12.37 -8.12
N PRO A 149 -13.62 -12.22 -9.19
CA PRO A 149 -13.88 -11.22 -10.22
C PRO A 149 -15.13 -11.49 -11.04
N ASP A 150 -15.65 -12.72 -11.07
CA ASP A 150 -16.85 -13.08 -11.84
C ASP A 150 -18.13 -13.08 -10.98
N ALA A 151 -18.01 -12.90 -9.65
CA ALA A 151 -19.17 -12.90 -8.77
C ALA A 151 -20.08 -11.71 -9.09
N THR A 152 -21.39 -11.93 -9.08
CA THR A 152 -22.40 -10.86 -9.26
C THR A 152 -22.31 -9.82 -8.16
N VAL A 153 -22.07 -10.27 -6.91
CA VAL A 153 -21.84 -9.40 -5.76
C VAL A 153 -20.36 -9.47 -5.40
N LYS A 154 -19.66 -8.33 -5.50
CA LYS A 154 -18.25 -8.24 -5.12
C LYS A 154 -18.14 -8.12 -3.60
N LYS A 155 -17.25 -8.90 -3.00
CA LYS A 155 -16.92 -8.84 -1.57
C LYS A 155 -15.66 -8.02 -1.38
N ILE A 156 -15.77 -6.71 -1.57
CA ILE A 156 -14.66 -5.77 -1.36
C ILE A 156 -14.63 -5.42 0.13
N ARG A 157 -13.47 -5.60 0.77
CA ARG A 157 -13.31 -5.30 2.21
C ARG A 157 -12.60 -3.98 2.46
N ASN A 158 -11.85 -3.50 1.47
CA ASN A 158 -11.04 -2.29 1.55
C ASN A 158 -10.68 -1.77 0.15
N SER A 159 -10.10 -0.57 0.07
CA SER A 159 -9.72 0.07 -1.19
C SER A 159 -8.64 -0.67 -1.98
N VAL A 160 -7.79 -1.47 -1.33
CA VAL A 160 -6.74 -2.24 -2.00
C VAL A 160 -7.34 -3.46 -2.72
N ASP A 161 -8.32 -4.14 -2.11
CA ASP A 161 -9.11 -5.18 -2.78
C ASP A 161 -9.75 -4.62 -4.07
N ALA A 162 -10.34 -3.42 -3.97
CA ALA A 162 -10.96 -2.72 -5.09
C ALA A 162 -9.92 -2.34 -6.17
N PHE A 163 -8.75 -1.85 -5.75
CA PHE A 163 -7.63 -1.56 -6.63
C PHE A 163 -7.18 -2.79 -7.42
N HIS A 164 -6.87 -3.90 -6.74
CA HIS A 164 -6.44 -5.13 -7.42
C HIS A 164 -7.53 -5.68 -8.36
N LEU A 165 -8.81 -5.57 -8.00
CA LEU A 165 -9.92 -5.96 -8.86
C LEU A 165 -9.99 -5.10 -10.13
N LEU A 166 -9.85 -3.78 -10.01
CA LEU A 166 -9.84 -2.88 -11.17
C LEU A 166 -8.62 -3.15 -12.08
N LEU A 167 -7.46 -3.47 -11.50
CA LEU A 167 -6.28 -3.89 -12.27
C LEU A 167 -6.50 -5.21 -13.01
N TYR A 168 -7.24 -6.15 -12.42
CA TYR A 168 -7.66 -7.37 -13.13
C TYR A 168 -8.51 -7.04 -14.35
N TYR A 169 -9.51 -6.17 -14.20
CA TYR A 169 -10.36 -5.78 -15.33
C TYR A 169 -9.55 -5.08 -16.43
N ALA A 170 -8.64 -4.18 -16.06
CA ALA A 170 -7.74 -3.51 -17.01
C ALA A 170 -6.77 -4.48 -17.72
N SER A 171 -6.48 -5.64 -17.11
CA SER A 171 -5.70 -6.72 -17.71
C SER A 171 -6.55 -7.57 -18.65
N ALA A 172 -7.80 -7.87 -18.28
CA ALA A 172 -8.63 -8.89 -18.91
C ALA A 172 -9.56 -8.38 -20.02
N TYR A 173 -9.92 -7.10 -20.01
CA TYR A 173 -11.05 -6.58 -20.78
C TYR A 173 -10.71 -5.31 -21.58
N PRO A 174 -11.45 -5.05 -22.67
CA PRO A 174 -11.36 -3.78 -23.41
C PRO A 174 -11.91 -2.62 -22.59
N ALA A 175 -11.54 -1.38 -22.97
CA ALA A 175 -11.81 -0.17 -22.20
C ALA A 175 -13.30 0.04 -21.87
N GLU A 176 -14.20 -0.26 -22.80
CA GLU A 176 -15.65 -0.13 -22.60
C GLU A 176 -16.14 -1.02 -21.45
N ARG A 177 -15.64 -2.25 -21.38
CA ARG A 177 -15.98 -3.18 -20.30
C ARG A 177 -15.30 -2.79 -18.99
N VAL A 178 -14.07 -2.30 -19.03
CA VAL A 178 -13.39 -1.76 -17.83
C VAL A 178 -14.19 -0.61 -17.21
N LYS A 179 -14.68 0.32 -18.03
CA LYS A 179 -15.55 1.42 -17.57
C LYS A 179 -16.83 0.89 -16.93
N ALA A 180 -17.51 -0.06 -17.56
CA ALA A 180 -18.74 -0.63 -17.02
C ALA A 180 -18.51 -1.32 -15.67
N GLU A 181 -17.43 -2.08 -15.53
CA GLU A 181 -17.07 -2.75 -14.27
C GLU A 181 -16.68 -1.74 -13.17
N TYR A 182 -15.98 -0.65 -13.53
CA TYR A 182 -15.69 0.44 -12.60
C TYR A 182 -16.96 1.14 -12.11
N GLU A 183 -17.90 1.49 -13.00
CA GLU A 183 -19.16 2.11 -12.60
C GLU A 183 -20.00 1.18 -11.73
N ALA A 184 -20.04 -0.12 -12.02
CA ALA A 184 -20.70 -1.11 -11.17
C ALA A 184 -20.05 -1.20 -9.77
N LEU A 185 -18.72 -1.15 -9.70
CA LEU A 185 -17.99 -1.13 -8.44
C LEU A 185 -18.28 0.16 -7.67
N ARG A 186 -18.22 1.32 -8.33
CA ARG A 186 -18.51 2.63 -7.75
C ARG A 186 -19.94 2.73 -7.21
N ASN A 187 -20.91 2.10 -7.85
CA ASN A 187 -22.29 2.07 -7.38
C ASN A 187 -22.48 1.21 -6.12
N SER A 188 -21.63 0.20 -5.90
CA SER A 188 -21.74 -0.73 -4.77
C SER A 188 -20.78 -0.43 -3.61
N HIS A 189 -19.61 0.14 -3.92
CA HIS A 189 -18.51 0.43 -3.01
C HIS A 189 -17.87 1.78 -3.42
N PRO A 190 -18.58 2.92 -3.24
CA PRO A 190 -18.18 4.21 -3.80
C PRO A 190 -16.84 4.71 -3.25
N ASP A 191 -16.62 4.58 -1.95
CA ASP A 191 -15.41 5.09 -1.28
C ASP A 191 -14.19 4.26 -1.68
N GLU A 192 -14.30 2.93 -1.68
CA GLU A 192 -13.21 2.03 -2.08
C GLU A 192 -12.88 2.19 -3.57
N ALA A 193 -13.88 2.38 -4.42
CA ALA A 193 -13.66 2.64 -5.84
C ALA A 193 -12.93 3.96 -6.08
N GLU A 194 -13.30 5.03 -5.37
CA GLU A 194 -12.67 6.33 -5.49
C GLU A 194 -11.20 6.28 -5.04
N GLU A 195 -10.93 5.70 -3.87
CA GLU A 195 -9.58 5.57 -3.33
C GLU A 195 -8.70 4.63 -4.18
N ALA A 196 -9.28 3.56 -4.74
CA ALA A 196 -8.59 2.68 -5.68
C ALA A 196 -8.15 3.40 -6.97
N VAL A 197 -8.99 4.28 -7.54
CA VAL A 197 -8.62 5.08 -8.71
C VAL A 197 -7.56 6.13 -8.37
N LYS A 198 -7.63 6.77 -7.19
CA LYS A 198 -6.55 7.64 -6.71
C LYS A 198 -5.23 6.88 -6.62
N LEU A 199 -5.25 5.69 -6.03
CA LEU A 199 -4.09 4.82 -5.93
C LEU A 199 -3.55 4.44 -7.31
N ALA A 200 -4.42 4.09 -8.26
CA ALA A 200 -4.04 3.80 -9.64
C ALA A 200 -3.36 5.01 -10.32
N ARG A 201 -3.88 6.23 -10.16
CA ARG A 201 -3.25 7.44 -10.73
C ARG A 201 -1.87 7.74 -10.14
N ILE A 202 -1.63 7.36 -8.88
CA ILE A 202 -0.30 7.49 -8.26
C ILE A 202 0.62 6.37 -8.76
N VAL A 203 0.18 5.12 -8.67
CA VAL A 203 0.96 3.94 -9.06
C VAL A 203 1.28 3.93 -10.56
N SER A 204 0.43 4.50 -11.42
CA SER A 204 0.69 4.63 -12.86
C SER A 204 1.92 5.46 -13.19
N ARG A 205 2.39 6.32 -12.27
CA ARG A 205 3.59 7.15 -12.43
C ARG A 205 4.87 6.47 -11.94
N MET A 206 4.77 5.30 -11.33
CA MET A 206 5.95 4.52 -10.96
C MET A 206 6.65 3.99 -12.23
N GLU A 207 7.98 3.99 -12.19
CA GLU A 207 8.83 3.66 -13.34
C GLU A 207 8.61 2.23 -13.85
N SER A 208 8.36 1.29 -12.95
CA SER A 208 8.29 -0.14 -13.27
C SER A 208 7.32 -0.90 -12.35
N GLY A 209 7.08 -2.17 -12.69
CA GLY A 209 6.18 -3.06 -11.95
C GLY A 209 4.86 -3.35 -12.67
N ALA A 210 4.30 -4.53 -12.41
CA ALA A 210 3.06 -4.98 -13.06
C ALA A 210 1.89 -4.04 -12.75
N GLU A 211 1.74 -3.61 -11.49
CA GLU A 211 0.68 -2.69 -11.09
C GLU A 211 0.82 -1.31 -11.71
N ALA A 212 2.04 -0.81 -11.94
CA ALA A 212 2.25 0.48 -12.61
C ALA A 212 1.73 0.44 -14.05
N GLU A 213 2.03 -0.63 -14.79
CA GLU A 213 1.54 -0.80 -16.16
C GLU A 213 0.03 -1.04 -16.22
N LEU A 214 -0.52 -1.89 -15.34
CA LEU A 214 -1.96 -2.12 -15.26
C LEU A 214 -2.71 -0.85 -14.85
N SER A 215 -2.13 -0.04 -13.95
CA SER A 215 -2.70 1.24 -13.57
C SER A 215 -2.73 2.21 -14.74
N ARG A 216 -1.66 2.28 -15.56
CA ARG A 216 -1.68 3.08 -16.80
C ARG A 216 -2.82 2.64 -17.74
N ARG A 217 -3.01 1.33 -17.92
CA ARG A 217 -4.12 0.80 -18.74
C ARG A 217 -5.49 1.14 -18.15
N LEU A 218 -5.65 1.04 -16.83
CA LEU A 218 -6.89 1.41 -16.14
C LEU A 218 -7.21 2.89 -16.35
N ILE A 219 -6.24 3.79 -16.11
CA ILE A 219 -6.43 5.23 -16.27
C ILE A 219 -6.72 5.58 -17.74
N GLN A 220 -6.00 4.97 -18.69
CA GLN A 220 -6.29 5.13 -20.12
C GLN A 220 -7.71 4.66 -20.47
N ALA A 221 -8.15 3.53 -19.91
CA ALA A 221 -9.49 3.03 -20.13
C ALA A 221 -10.54 3.99 -19.57
N LEU A 222 -10.36 4.53 -18.36
CA LEU A 222 -11.35 5.41 -17.72
C LEU A 222 -11.39 6.82 -18.34
N GLU A 223 -10.23 7.39 -18.66
CA GLU A 223 -10.10 8.81 -19.02
C GLU A 223 -9.86 9.03 -20.53
N GLY A 224 -9.58 7.96 -21.29
CA GLY A 224 -9.23 8.06 -22.71
C GLY A 224 -7.86 8.69 -22.97
N TRP A 225 -7.03 8.89 -21.93
CA TRP A 225 -5.73 9.52 -22.06
C TRP A 225 -4.68 8.54 -22.60
N GLN A 226 -4.06 8.88 -23.73
CA GLN A 226 -2.78 8.33 -24.14
C GLN A 226 -1.67 9.19 -23.51
N TRP A 227 -0.75 8.55 -22.79
CA TRP A 227 0.47 9.22 -22.34
C TRP A 227 1.31 9.57 -23.58
N VAL A 228 1.63 10.86 -23.74
CA VAL A 228 2.66 11.38 -24.67
C VAL A 228 3.97 11.47 -23.91
#